data_AF-E3RM60-F1
#
_entry.id   AF-E3RM60-F1
#
_cell.length_a   1.000
_cell.length_b   1.000
_cell.length_c   1.000
_cell.angle_alpha   90.00
_cell.angle_beta   90.00
_cell.angle_gamma   90.00
#
_symmetry.space_group_name_H-M   'P 1'
#
loop_
_entity.id
_entity.type
_entity.pdbx_description
1 polymer ?
#
loop_
_entity_poly.entity_id
_entity_poly.type
_entity_poly.pdbx_seq_one_letter_code
_entity_poly.pdbx_strand_id
1 'polypeptide(L)'
;MSAVVESKFDPKDMEFRRLGPAGLKVSVFSLGGWLTYGGTQKGSIVKDCMQEAWNHGINFFDTAEIYAAGECEVEMGKAFKELQWPRDEYVLTTKVFFGTKRKEPNTRGLSKKHIVEGLKSSLARLDHSYVDVVFAHRFDPEVGMKEIVEAFTQTINMNLAYYWGTSEWSAEQIQEAIDIAEKYNLIAPIVEQPQYNAFHRERFEKEYAPLYKKYQYGTTTWSPLASGILTGKYNDGIPEDSRYATNPEFFKNSVEALKSEEGQAKIKKVKELTKIAERLGATTTQLALAWTAKNPNVSTVILGATKVEQVKDNCGAIKLLPKLTPEVMEEIEKILANKPALNYWNEAYTRRLMAETYFLRSLFDAKDRKDGNTSKELESLCAELGELNQYSELEDDDMDEEKYEGVVAVTEDQDEMMAETFDLPILS
;
A
#
# COMPACT_ATOMS: atom_id res chain seq x y z
N MET A 1 31.30 -32.62 -5.04
CA MET A 1 31.18 -31.67 -3.91
C MET A 1 29.77 -31.13 -3.96
N SER A 2 29.03 -31.18 -2.86
CA SER A 2 27.69 -30.59 -2.77
C SER A 2 27.78 -29.14 -3.24
N ALA A 3 27.04 -28.78 -4.29
CA ALA A 3 26.84 -27.38 -4.66
C ALA A 3 25.91 -26.79 -3.58
N VAL A 4 26.50 -26.43 -2.43
CA VAL A 4 25.80 -25.68 -1.40
C VAL A 4 25.34 -24.37 -2.04
N VAL A 5 24.05 -24.06 -1.93
CA VAL A 5 23.52 -22.77 -2.36
C VAL A 5 24.22 -21.70 -1.53
N GLU A 6 25.07 -20.90 -2.18
CA GLU A 6 25.82 -19.82 -1.51
C GLU A 6 24.85 -18.70 -1.16
N SER A 7 24.78 -18.36 0.13
CA SER A 7 23.98 -17.25 0.62
C SER A 7 24.85 -16.01 0.83
N LYS A 8 24.42 -14.86 0.30
CA LYS A 8 25.09 -13.56 0.48
C LYS A 8 24.28 -12.58 1.31
N PHE A 9 23.03 -12.91 1.62
CA PHE A 9 22.12 -12.05 2.35
C PHE A 9 22.27 -12.21 3.87
N ASP A 10 22.31 -11.08 4.58
CA ASP A 10 22.27 -11.03 6.03
C ASP A 10 21.15 -10.08 6.46
N PRO A 11 20.10 -10.58 7.15
CA PRO A 11 18.95 -9.77 7.53
C PRO A 11 19.27 -8.65 8.55
N LYS A 12 20.41 -8.72 9.27
CA LYS A 12 20.75 -7.76 10.35
C LYS A 12 19.59 -7.59 11.35
N ASP A 13 19.30 -6.34 11.73
CA ASP A 13 18.18 -5.95 12.61
C ASP A 13 16.90 -5.62 11.81
N MET A 14 16.84 -5.91 10.51
CA MET A 14 15.69 -5.56 9.66
C MET A 14 14.46 -6.40 10.01
N GLU A 15 13.30 -5.74 10.13
CA GLU A 15 12.01 -6.44 10.24
C GLU A 15 11.56 -6.95 8.87
N PHE A 16 11.01 -8.17 8.83
CA PHE A 16 10.44 -8.75 7.61
C PHE A 16 8.95 -9.02 7.80
N ARG A 17 8.14 -8.57 6.84
CA ARG A 17 6.68 -8.70 6.84
C ARG A 17 6.23 -9.47 5.62
N ARG A 18 5.05 -10.09 5.70
CA ARG A 18 4.43 -10.69 4.51
C ARG A 18 3.98 -9.58 3.57
N LEU A 19 4.09 -9.84 2.27
CA LEU A 19 3.50 -8.99 1.24
C LEU A 19 2.05 -9.41 1.01
N GLY A 20 1.19 -8.89 1.87
CA GLY A 20 -0.24 -9.21 1.87
C GLY A 20 -0.52 -10.67 2.24
N PRO A 21 -1.48 -11.33 1.56
CA PRO A 21 -1.82 -12.73 1.86
C PRO A 21 -0.75 -13.72 1.36
N ALA A 22 0.24 -13.26 0.59
CA ALA A 22 1.26 -14.15 0.02
C ALA A 22 2.30 -14.62 1.05
N GLY A 23 2.94 -15.76 0.75
CA GLY A 23 4.07 -16.26 1.52
C GLY A 23 5.38 -15.46 1.34
N LEU A 24 5.40 -14.50 0.41
CA LEU A 24 6.54 -13.65 0.12
C LEU A 24 6.82 -12.71 1.29
N LYS A 25 8.06 -12.69 1.79
CA LYS A 25 8.51 -11.80 2.86
C LYS A 25 9.39 -10.69 2.32
N VAL A 26 9.13 -9.48 2.77
CA VAL A 26 9.82 -8.26 2.34
C VAL A 26 10.37 -7.54 3.56
N SER A 27 11.55 -6.93 3.43
CA SER A 27 12.09 -6.02 4.44
C SER A 27 11.14 -4.83 4.65
N VAL A 28 10.97 -4.35 5.88
CA VAL A 28 10.06 -3.22 6.19
C VAL A 28 10.45 -1.91 5.49
N PHE A 29 11.73 -1.79 5.11
CA PHE A 29 12.22 -0.76 4.20
C PHE A 29 12.64 -1.40 2.88
N SER A 30 12.34 -0.72 1.78
CA SER A 30 12.74 -1.11 0.43
C SER A 30 13.42 0.05 -0.30
N LEU A 31 14.10 -0.21 -1.42
CA LEU A 31 14.79 0.82 -2.20
C LEU A 31 14.16 0.98 -3.59
N GLY A 32 13.69 2.19 -3.91
CA GLY A 32 13.11 2.54 -5.20
C GLY A 32 13.98 3.48 -6.04
N GLY A 33 13.96 3.29 -7.37
CA GLY A 33 14.80 4.07 -8.29
C GLY A 33 14.22 5.38 -8.83
N TRP A 34 12.96 5.72 -8.52
CA TRP A 34 12.24 6.84 -9.14
C TRP A 34 12.97 8.19 -9.01
N LEU A 35 13.01 8.97 -10.11
CA LEU A 35 13.73 10.24 -10.30
C LEU A 35 15.25 10.20 -10.09
N THR A 36 15.79 9.04 -9.70
CA THR A 36 17.16 8.93 -9.22
C THR A 36 18.00 8.11 -10.18
N TYR A 37 17.76 6.81 -10.28
CA TYR A 37 18.57 5.91 -11.10
C TYR A 37 18.20 6.03 -12.58
N GLY A 38 19.21 6.09 -13.45
CA GLY A 38 19.05 6.38 -14.88
C GLY A 38 18.71 7.85 -15.20
N GLY A 39 18.35 8.64 -14.19
CA GLY A 39 18.12 10.08 -14.28
C GLY A 39 19.31 10.87 -13.75
N THR A 40 19.19 11.35 -12.51
CA THR A 40 20.21 12.16 -11.82
C THR A 40 21.45 11.35 -11.44
N GLN A 41 21.31 10.05 -11.18
CA GLN A 41 22.38 9.15 -10.78
C GLN A 41 22.55 8.01 -11.80
N LYS A 42 23.79 7.74 -12.20
CA LYS A 42 24.19 6.71 -13.17
C LYS A 42 25.55 6.12 -12.80
N GLY A 43 25.79 4.86 -13.15
CA GLY A 43 27.05 4.16 -12.89
C GLY A 43 27.19 3.68 -11.45
N SER A 44 28.42 3.74 -10.91
CA SER A 44 28.78 3.08 -9.65
C SER A 44 27.89 3.48 -8.46
N ILE A 45 27.45 4.73 -8.41
CA ILE A 45 26.60 5.23 -7.31
C ILE A 45 25.28 4.47 -7.16
N VAL A 46 24.71 3.94 -8.26
CA VAL A 46 23.49 3.12 -8.22
C VAL A 46 23.79 1.81 -7.49
N LYS A 47 24.88 1.14 -7.88
CA LYS A 47 25.38 -0.06 -7.21
C LYS A 47 25.72 0.21 -5.75
N ASP A 48 26.41 1.31 -5.45
CA ASP A 48 26.85 1.62 -4.09
C ASP A 48 25.65 1.86 -3.16
N CYS A 49 24.60 2.55 -3.64
CA CYS A 49 23.36 2.70 -2.89
C CYS A 49 22.64 1.36 -2.67
N MET A 50 22.57 0.52 -3.71
CA MET A 50 21.95 -0.81 -3.60
C MET A 50 22.73 -1.69 -2.60
N GLN A 51 24.06 -1.70 -2.69
CA GLN A 51 24.92 -2.44 -1.75
C GLN A 51 24.75 -1.95 -0.32
N GLU A 52 24.65 -0.65 -0.11
CA GLU A 52 24.40 -0.12 1.23
C GLU A 52 23.03 -0.53 1.78
N ALA A 53 21.99 -0.57 0.93
CA ALA A 53 20.67 -1.06 1.33
C ALA A 53 20.74 -2.55 1.73
N TRP A 54 21.40 -3.37 0.91
CA TRP A 54 21.64 -4.79 1.20
C TRP A 54 22.39 -5.01 2.50
N ASN A 55 23.43 -4.21 2.76
CA ASN A 55 24.23 -4.27 4.00
C ASN A 55 23.39 -4.00 5.26
N HIS A 56 22.23 -3.37 5.11
CA HIS A 56 21.27 -3.09 6.17
C HIS A 56 20.07 -4.06 6.18
N GLY A 57 20.13 -5.16 5.42
CA GLY A 57 19.09 -6.18 5.39
C GLY A 57 17.90 -5.84 4.49
N ILE A 58 18.01 -4.85 3.59
CA ILE A 58 16.96 -4.59 2.58
C ILE A 58 17.03 -5.66 1.50
N ASN A 59 15.92 -6.37 1.27
CA ASN A 59 15.81 -7.37 0.21
C ASN A 59 14.92 -6.91 -0.95
N PHE A 60 14.18 -5.82 -0.82
CA PHE A 60 13.17 -5.39 -1.80
C PHE A 60 13.63 -4.17 -2.61
N PHE A 61 13.62 -4.29 -3.94
CA PHE A 61 14.06 -3.27 -4.89
C PHE A 61 12.98 -2.98 -5.94
N ASP A 62 12.63 -1.70 -6.10
CA ASP A 62 11.51 -1.25 -6.94
C ASP A 62 11.94 -0.35 -8.10
N THR A 63 11.39 -0.62 -9.29
CA THR A 63 11.57 0.19 -10.50
C THR A 63 10.27 0.27 -11.31
N ALA A 64 10.29 0.88 -12.49
CA ALA A 64 9.20 0.89 -13.46
C ALA A 64 9.72 1.16 -14.87
N GLU A 65 9.00 0.70 -15.89
CA GLU A 65 9.41 0.90 -17.30
C GLU A 65 9.60 2.38 -17.68
N ILE A 66 8.84 3.27 -17.05
CA ILE A 66 8.84 4.71 -17.35
C ILE A 66 9.93 5.48 -16.60
N TYR A 67 10.51 4.91 -15.54
CA TYR A 67 11.51 5.61 -14.75
C TYR A 67 12.74 5.91 -15.60
N ALA A 68 13.01 7.20 -15.78
CA ALA A 68 13.99 7.71 -16.73
C ALA A 68 13.85 7.10 -18.15
N ALA A 69 12.61 6.86 -18.60
CA ALA A 69 12.29 6.22 -19.88
C ALA A 69 12.96 4.84 -20.10
N GLY A 70 13.11 4.07 -19.01
CA GLY A 70 13.68 2.72 -19.02
C GLY A 70 15.13 2.67 -18.52
N GLU A 71 15.81 3.80 -18.41
CA GLU A 71 17.20 3.84 -17.95
C GLU A 71 17.35 3.39 -16.49
N CYS A 72 16.32 3.56 -15.65
CA CYS A 72 16.35 3.07 -14.27
C CYS A 72 16.52 1.54 -14.22
N GLU A 73 15.77 0.81 -15.06
CA GLU A 73 15.88 -0.64 -15.19
C GLU A 73 17.25 -1.07 -15.71
N VAL A 74 17.81 -0.33 -16.69
CA VAL A 74 19.15 -0.59 -17.23
C VAL A 74 20.22 -0.42 -16.15
N GLU A 75 20.18 0.67 -15.39
CA GLU A 75 21.18 0.94 -14.36
C GLU A 75 21.09 -0.05 -13.18
N MET A 76 19.88 -0.40 -12.74
CA MET A 76 19.69 -1.43 -11.71
C MET A 76 20.13 -2.82 -12.20
N GLY A 77 19.84 -3.17 -13.46
CA GLY A 77 20.29 -4.42 -14.07
C GLY A 77 21.81 -4.56 -14.10
N LYS A 78 22.52 -3.50 -14.50
CA LYS A 78 24.00 -3.45 -14.43
C LYS A 78 24.50 -3.63 -12.99
N ALA A 79 23.88 -2.95 -12.03
CA ALA A 79 24.24 -3.05 -10.62
C ALA A 79 24.08 -4.48 -10.09
N PHE A 80 22.93 -5.14 -10.31
CA PHE A 80 22.71 -6.53 -9.90
C PHE A 80 23.77 -7.48 -10.50
N LYS A 81 24.11 -7.29 -11.78
CA LYS A 81 25.14 -8.08 -12.47
C LYS A 81 26.53 -7.93 -11.85
N GLU A 82 26.90 -6.72 -11.45
CA GLU A 82 28.17 -6.45 -10.77
C GLU A 82 28.18 -6.99 -9.33
N LEU A 83 27.05 -6.90 -8.61
CA LEU A 83 26.91 -7.33 -7.22
C LEU A 83 26.90 -8.85 -7.08
N GLN A 84 26.43 -9.56 -8.12
CA GLN A 84 26.35 -11.02 -8.16
C GLN A 84 25.61 -11.60 -6.95
N TRP A 85 24.54 -10.94 -6.50
CA TRP A 85 23.67 -11.49 -5.47
C TRP A 85 22.87 -12.68 -6.02
N PRO A 86 22.69 -13.75 -5.22
CA PRO A 86 21.79 -14.84 -5.59
C PRO A 86 20.37 -14.30 -5.84
N ARG A 87 19.78 -14.67 -6.97
CA ARG A 87 18.48 -14.14 -7.42
C ARG A 87 17.33 -14.49 -6.46
N ASP A 88 17.45 -15.61 -5.75
CA ASP A 88 16.51 -16.11 -4.76
C ASP A 88 16.55 -15.36 -3.41
N GLU A 89 17.52 -14.47 -3.21
CA GLU A 89 17.68 -13.72 -1.95
C GLU A 89 17.13 -12.29 -1.97
N TYR A 90 16.67 -11.78 -3.12
CA TYR A 90 16.01 -10.49 -3.21
C TYR A 90 14.67 -10.54 -3.93
N VAL A 91 13.85 -9.56 -3.59
CA VAL A 91 12.56 -9.25 -4.20
C VAL A 91 12.76 -8.08 -5.15
N LEU A 92 12.52 -8.30 -6.44
CA LEU A 92 12.59 -7.29 -7.49
C LEU A 92 11.19 -7.01 -8.03
N THR A 93 10.82 -5.73 -8.11
CA THR A 93 9.53 -5.31 -8.66
C THR A 93 9.69 -4.31 -9.80
N THR A 94 8.83 -4.42 -10.80
CA THR A 94 8.68 -3.39 -11.84
C THR A 94 7.20 -3.09 -12.09
N LYS A 95 6.92 -2.05 -12.86
CA LYS A 95 5.56 -1.60 -13.19
C LYS A 95 5.41 -1.33 -14.66
N VAL A 96 4.25 -1.69 -15.18
CA VAL A 96 3.83 -1.47 -16.56
C VAL A 96 2.63 -0.54 -16.59
N PHE A 97 2.69 0.49 -17.43
CA PHE A 97 1.57 1.32 -17.87
C PHE A 97 2.05 2.35 -18.89
N PHE A 98 3.05 3.16 -18.55
CA PHE A 98 3.39 4.39 -19.30
C PHE A 98 4.37 4.17 -20.47
N GLY A 99 4.90 2.96 -20.63
CA GLY A 99 5.95 2.66 -21.59
C GLY A 99 7.24 3.44 -21.34
N THR A 100 8.07 3.51 -22.38
CA THR A 100 9.33 4.27 -22.40
C THR A 100 9.21 5.55 -23.24
N LYS A 101 8.03 6.20 -23.22
CA LYS A 101 7.70 7.39 -24.04
C LYS A 101 7.77 7.18 -25.56
N ARG A 102 7.57 5.95 -26.02
CA ARG A 102 7.41 5.64 -27.46
C ARG A 102 6.10 6.23 -27.98
N LYS A 103 6.07 6.59 -29.26
CA LYS A 103 4.88 7.14 -29.93
C LYS A 103 3.89 6.08 -30.39
N GLU A 104 4.32 4.82 -30.42
CA GLU A 104 3.53 3.70 -30.92
C GLU A 104 2.30 3.47 -30.02
N PRO A 105 1.07 3.39 -30.55
CA PRO A 105 -0.15 3.40 -29.73
C PRO A 105 -0.22 2.29 -28.68
N ASN A 106 0.29 1.11 -29.01
CA ASN A 106 0.23 -0.09 -28.16
C ASN A 106 1.40 -0.21 -27.17
N THR A 107 2.03 0.92 -26.82
CA THR A 107 3.20 0.96 -25.92
C THR A 107 2.91 1.69 -24.62
N ARG A 108 1.62 1.79 -24.27
CA ARG A 108 1.07 2.35 -23.04
C ARG A 108 -0.26 1.66 -22.70
N GLY A 109 -0.72 1.80 -21.46
CA GLY A 109 -1.99 1.31 -20.93
C GLY A 109 -1.87 -0.08 -20.32
N LEU A 110 -3.00 -0.71 -20.02
CA LEU A 110 -3.10 -2.05 -19.45
C LEU A 110 -3.76 -3.05 -20.41
N SER A 111 -3.68 -2.80 -21.72
CA SER A 111 -4.03 -3.81 -22.70
C SER A 111 -3.15 -5.04 -22.51
N LYS A 112 -3.69 -6.23 -22.81
CA LYS A 112 -2.94 -7.49 -22.75
C LYS A 112 -1.63 -7.43 -23.55
N LYS A 113 -1.66 -6.74 -24.68
CA LYS A 113 -0.48 -6.50 -25.52
C LYS A 113 0.61 -5.71 -24.77
N HIS A 114 0.27 -4.59 -24.13
CA HIS A 114 1.26 -3.78 -23.44
C HIS A 114 1.73 -4.40 -22.14
N ILE A 115 0.86 -5.05 -21.35
CA ILE A 115 1.26 -5.74 -20.12
C ILE A 115 2.35 -6.78 -20.42
N VAL A 116 2.11 -7.66 -21.41
CA VAL A 116 3.05 -8.73 -21.75
C VAL A 116 4.33 -8.19 -22.42
N GLU A 117 4.21 -7.34 -23.44
CA GLU A 117 5.37 -6.84 -24.19
C GLU A 117 6.17 -5.78 -23.40
N GLY A 118 5.49 -4.97 -22.60
CA GLY A 118 6.08 -4.03 -21.67
C GLY A 118 6.92 -4.75 -20.61
N LEU A 119 6.37 -5.78 -19.97
CA LEU A 119 7.10 -6.58 -18.97
C LEU A 119 8.31 -7.29 -19.60
N LYS A 120 8.16 -7.94 -20.76
CA LYS A 120 9.31 -8.53 -21.48
C LYS A 120 10.40 -7.50 -21.78
N SER A 121 9.99 -6.28 -22.17
CA SER A 121 10.94 -5.19 -22.44
C SER A 121 11.64 -4.72 -21.17
N SER A 122 10.93 -4.67 -20.04
CA SER A 122 11.49 -4.38 -18.72
C SER A 122 12.51 -5.44 -18.28
N LEU A 123 12.17 -6.72 -18.41
CA LEU A 123 13.05 -7.85 -18.11
C LEU A 123 14.34 -7.81 -18.94
N ALA A 124 14.23 -7.48 -20.23
CA ALA A 124 15.38 -7.29 -21.11
C ALA A 124 16.29 -6.13 -20.66
N ARG A 125 15.72 -5.01 -20.20
CA ARG A 125 16.52 -3.89 -19.65
C ARG A 125 17.16 -4.24 -18.32
N LEU A 126 16.47 -4.99 -17.47
CA LEU A 126 16.96 -5.46 -16.18
C LEU A 126 18.04 -6.55 -16.30
N ASP A 127 18.17 -7.23 -17.46
CA ASP A 127 18.98 -8.46 -17.60
C ASP A 127 18.48 -9.56 -16.63
N HIS A 128 17.15 -9.71 -16.50
CA HIS A 128 16.49 -10.68 -15.62
C HIS A 128 15.49 -11.55 -16.39
N SER A 129 15.30 -12.79 -15.97
CA SER A 129 14.28 -13.69 -16.52
C SER A 129 12.89 -13.47 -15.94
N TYR A 130 12.80 -12.96 -14.70
CA TYR A 130 11.55 -12.67 -14.01
C TYR A 130 11.71 -11.57 -12.95
N VAL A 131 10.61 -10.91 -12.61
CA VAL A 131 10.47 -10.09 -11.40
C VAL A 131 9.63 -10.85 -10.37
N ASP A 132 9.75 -10.55 -9.09
CA ASP A 132 8.92 -11.20 -8.07
C ASP A 132 7.48 -10.67 -8.15
N VAL A 133 7.32 -9.35 -8.31
CA VAL A 133 6.01 -8.71 -8.49
C VAL A 133 6.03 -7.76 -9.69
N VAL A 134 5.06 -7.91 -10.59
CA VAL A 134 4.78 -6.88 -11.61
C VAL A 134 3.55 -6.07 -11.20
N PHE A 135 3.67 -4.74 -11.24
CA PHE A 135 2.56 -3.85 -10.90
C PHE A 135 1.87 -3.27 -12.14
N ALA A 136 0.54 -3.17 -12.08
CA ALA A 136 -0.20 -2.19 -12.85
C ALA A 136 0.12 -0.80 -12.31
N HIS A 137 0.91 0.00 -13.04
CA HIS A 137 1.42 1.26 -12.51
C HIS A 137 0.30 2.29 -12.24
N ARG A 138 -0.82 2.25 -12.98
CA ARG A 138 -2.03 3.03 -12.74
C ARG A 138 -3.24 2.23 -13.22
N PHE A 139 -4.43 2.59 -12.74
CA PHE A 139 -5.66 2.05 -13.30
C PHE A 139 -5.84 2.53 -14.75
N ASP A 140 -6.35 1.65 -15.62
CA ASP A 140 -6.65 1.98 -17.02
C ASP A 140 -8.16 1.95 -17.26
N PRO A 141 -8.83 3.12 -17.36
CA PRO A 141 -10.27 3.16 -17.61
C PRO A 141 -10.65 2.75 -19.04
N GLU A 142 -9.69 2.59 -19.95
CA GLU A 142 -9.94 2.24 -21.36
C GLU A 142 -9.93 0.72 -21.61
N VAL A 143 -9.53 -0.08 -20.61
CA VAL A 143 -9.40 -1.54 -20.74
C VAL A 143 -10.30 -2.23 -19.72
N GLY A 144 -11.10 -3.20 -20.15
CA GLY A 144 -11.97 -3.95 -19.25
C GLY A 144 -11.18 -4.75 -18.21
N MET A 145 -11.62 -4.72 -16.95
CA MET A 145 -10.92 -5.35 -15.82
C MET A 145 -10.55 -6.82 -16.08
N LYS A 146 -11.45 -7.58 -16.70
CA LYS A 146 -11.20 -8.98 -17.09
C LYS A 146 -9.95 -9.14 -17.97
N GLU A 147 -9.75 -8.28 -18.97
CA GLU A 147 -8.56 -8.35 -19.82
C GLU A 147 -7.28 -8.05 -19.01
N ILE A 148 -7.35 -7.07 -18.10
CA ILE A 148 -6.23 -6.69 -17.24
C ILE A 148 -5.81 -7.88 -16.36
N VAL A 149 -6.76 -8.48 -15.64
CA VAL A 149 -6.50 -9.63 -14.75
C VAL A 149 -6.02 -10.86 -15.55
N GLU A 150 -6.61 -11.13 -16.72
CA GLU A 150 -6.15 -12.20 -17.62
C GLU A 150 -4.70 -11.98 -18.11
N ALA A 151 -4.35 -10.73 -18.41
CA ALA A 151 -3.01 -10.37 -18.88
C ALA A 151 -1.94 -10.56 -17.80
N PHE A 152 -2.22 -10.13 -16.56
CA PHE A 152 -1.31 -10.39 -15.44
C PHE A 152 -1.25 -11.87 -15.04
N THR A 153 -2.37 -12.58 -15.11
CA THR A 153 -2.37 -14.04 -14.97
C THR A 153 -1.49 -14.70 -16.03
N GLN A 154 -1.53 -14.22 -17.28
CA GLN A 154 -0.66 -14.71 -18.34
C GLN A 154 0.83 -14.46 -18.05
N THR A 155 1.21 -13.27 -17.55
CA THR A 155 2.63 -13.01 -17.25
C THR A 155 3.18 -13.94 -16.18
N ILE A 156 2.35 -14.30 -15.19
CA ILE A 156 2.70 -15.29 -14.15
C ILE A 156 2.82 -16.69 -14.75
N ASN A 157 1.84 -17.13 -15.55
CA ASN A 157 1.89 -18.44 -16.21
C ASN A 157 3.07 -18.58 -17.19
N MET A 158 3.60 -17.47 -17.70
CA MET A 158 4.81 -17.42 -18.52
C MET A 158 6.11 -17.34 -17.71
N ASN A 159 6.05 -17.37 -16.37
CA ASN A 159 7.16 -17.16 -15.46
C ASN A 159 7.91 -15.83 -15.69
N LEU A 160 7.21 -14.79 -16.15
CA LEU A 160 7.77 -13.44 -16.25
C LEU A 160 7.65 -12.69 -14.92
N ALA A 161 6.69 -13.10 -14.08
CA ALA A 161 6.54 -12.66 -12.70
C ALA A 161 6.05 -13.81 -11.81
N TYR A 162 6.22 -13.73 -10.49
CA TYR A 162 5.60 -14.69 -9.55
C TYR A 162 4.27 -14.18 -9.00
N TYR A 163 4.14 -12.88 -8.83
CA TYR A 163 2.94 -12.22 -8.35
C TYR A 163 2.66 -10.96 -9.18
N TRP A 164 1.46 -10.40 -9.00
CA TRP A 164 1.15 -9.08 -9.51
C TRP A 164 0.42 -8.24 -8.47
N GLY A 165 0.44 -6.93 -8.68
CA GLY A 165 -0.19 -5.96 -7.80
C GLY A 165 -0.65 -4.71 -8.54
N THR A 166 -1.26 -3.81 -7.80
CA THR A 166 -1.84 -2.56 -8.29
C THR A 166 -1.07 -1.35 -7.74
N SER A 167 -1.18 -0.18 -8.38
CA SER A 167 -0.57 1.06 -7.88
C SER A 167 -1.44 2.27 -8.19
N GLU A 168 -1.81 3.00 -7.13
CA GLU A 168 -2.77 4.09 -7.13
C GLU A 168 -4.15 3.68 -7.66
N TRP A 169 -4.59 2.47 -7.33
CA TRP A 169 -5.96 2.01 -7.61
C TRP A 169 -6.88 2.35 -6.43
N SER A 170 -8.17 2.57 -6.67
CA SER A 170 -9.15 2.69 -5.58
C SER A 170 -9.42 1.34 -4.91
N ALA A 171 -9.97 1.36 -3.70
CA ALA A 171 -10.40 0.13 -3.02
C ALA A 171 -11.41 -0.67 -3.86
N GLU A 172 -12.33 0.05 -4.51
CA GLU A 172 -13.33 -0.51 -5.42
C GLU A 172 -12.69 -1.22 -6.63
N GLN A 173 -11.68 -0.61 -7.26
CA GLN A 173 -10.99 -1.21 -8.41
C GLN A 173 -10.20 -2.46 -8.01
N ILE A 174 -9.59 -2.45 -6.81
CA ILE A 174 -8.88 -3.62 -6.27
C ILE A 174 -9.88 -4.74 -5.98
N GLN A 175 -11.03 -4.42 -5.37
CA GLN A 175 -12.11 -5.37 -5.12
C GLN A 175 -12.62 -5.98 -6.43
N GLU A 176 -12.89 -5.17 -7.45
CA GLU A 176 -13.33 -5.65 -8.77
C GLU A 176 -12.29 -6.61 -9.38
N ALA A 177 -10.99 -6.33 -9.26
CA ALA A 177 -9.94 -7.21 -9.76
C ALA A 177 -9.90 -8.55 -9.02
N ILE A 178 -10.11 -8.56 -7.70
CA ILE A 178 -10.21 -9.78 -6.88
C ILE A 178 -11.44 -10.59 -7.30
N ASP A 179 -12.61 -9.95 -7.41
CA ASP A 179 -13.87 -10.61 -7.80
C ASP A 179 -13.78 -11.25 -9.19
N ILE A 180 -13.17 -10.54 -10.14
CA ILE A 180 -12.90 -11.05 -11.48
C ILE A 180 -11.96 -12.26 -11.42
N ALA A 181 -10.93 -12.20 -10.58
CA ALA A 181 -10.00 -13.31 -10.46
C ALA A 181 -10.68 -14.57 -9.91
N GLU A 182 -11.47 -14.44 -8.84
CA GLU A 182 -12.22 -15.55 -8.26
C GLU A 182 -13.25 -16.11 -9.25
N LYS A 183 -14.04 -15.25 -9.88
CA LYS A 183 -15.10 -15.64 -10.82
C LYS A 183 -14.58 -16.41 -12.03
N TYR A 184 -13.42 -16.05 -12.54
CA TYR A 184 -12.85 -16.63 -13.76
C TYR A 184 -11.67 -17.58 -13.50
N ASN A 185 -11.41 -17.94 -12.24
CA ASN A 185 -10.27 -18.79 -11.83
C ASN A 185 -8.93 -18.26 -12.38
N LEU A 186 -8.73 -16.96 -12.22
CA LEU A 186 -7.49 -16.24 -12.55
C LEU A 186 -6.74 -15.93 -11.25
N ILE A 187 -5.58 -15.28 -11.37
CA ILE A 187 -4.74 -14.92 -10.22
C ILE A 187 -5.12 -13.50 -9.78
N ALA A 188 -5.55 -13.34 -8.53
CA ALA A 188 -5.86 -12.03 -7.94
C ALA A 188 -4.58 -11.22 -7.66
N PRO A 189 -4.64 -9.88 -7.64
CA PRO A 189 -3.51 -9.08 -7.18
C PRO A 189 -3.32 -9.29 -5.67
N ILE A 190 -2.09 -9.19 -5.17
CA ILE A 190 -1.78 -9.46 -3.75
C ILE A 190 -1.38 -8.23 -2.95
N VAL A 191 -1.15 -7.11 -3.64
CA VAL A 191 -0.50 -5.93 -3.08
C VAL A 191 -0.90 -4.67 -3.85
N GLU A 192 -1.04 -3.57 -3.11
CA GLU A 192 -1.19 -2.22 -3.65
C GLU A 192 0.07 -1.40 -3.36
N GLN A 193 0.43 -0.50 -4.28
CA GLN A 193 1.52 0.45 -4.12
C GLN A 193 0.98 1.89 -4.07
N PRO A 194 0.53 2.37 -2.89
CA PRO A 194 -0.08 3.69 -2.72
C PRO A 194 0.88 4.71 -2.11
N GLN A 195 0.58 5.99 -2.30
CA GLN A 195 1.24 7.05 -1.57
C GLN A 195 0.84 6.97 -0.09
N TYR A 196 1.81 7.01 0.81
CA TYR A 196 1.52 7.11 2.24
C TYR A 196 2.63 7.88 2.95
N ASN A 197 2.22 8.90 3.72
CA ASN A 197 3.09 9.68 4.59
C ASN A 197 2.22 10.52 5.55
N ALA A 198 2.84 11.19 6.50
CA ALA A 198 2.16 11.98 7.53
C ALA A 198 1.22 13.09 6.98
N PHE A 199 1.34 13.48 5.72
CA PHE A 199 0.46 14.46 5.05
C PHE A 199 -0.44 13.87 3.96
N HIS A 200 -0.41 12.55 3.74
CA HIS A 200 -1.24 11.85 2.77
C HIS A 200 -1.67 10.50 3.34
N ARG A 201 -2.83 10.48 4.00
CA ARG A 201 -3.29 9.38 4.86
C ARG A 201 -4.63 8.77 4.48
N GLU A 202 -5.54 9.59 3.92
CA GLU A 202 -6.95 9.21 3.69
C GLU A 202 -7.12 7.88 2.95
N ARG A 203 -6.58 7.74 1.74
CA ARG A 203 -6.72 6.49 0.98
C ARG A 203 -6.15 5.29 1.74
N PHE A 204 -4.96 5.46 2.28
CA PHE A 204 -4.24 4.37 2.93
C PHE A 204 -4.89 3.90 4.23
N GLU A 205 -5.27 4.82 5.11
CA GLU A 205 -5.80 4.51 6.45
C GLU A 205 -7.32 4.32 6.45
N LYS A 206 -8.06 4.98 5.54
CA LYS A 206 -9.53 4.93 5.48
C LYS A 206 -10.04 4.11 4.30
N GLU A 207 -9.72 4.50 3.07
CA GLU A 207 -10.29 3.86 1.87
C GLU A 207 -9.95 2.37 1.79
N TYR A 208 -8.73 1.98 2.17
CA TYR A 208 -8.26 0.59 2.11
C TYR A 208 -8.55 -0.23 3.37
N ALA A 209 -9.16 0.34 4.42
CA ALA A 209 -9.44 -0.39 5.66
C ALA A 209 -10.20 -1.72 5.42
N PRO A 210 -11.22 -1.79 4.54
CA PRO A 210 -11.89 -3.04 4.22
C PRO A 210 -10.98 -4.08 3.56
N LEU A 211 -10.02 -3.66 2.74
CA LEU A 211 -9.10 -4.57 2.05
C LEU A 211 -8.15 -5.26 3.03
N TYR A 212 -7.68 -4.54 4.05
CA TYR A 212 -6.83 -5.13 5.09
C TYR A 212 -7.60 -6.14 5.92
N LYS A 213 -8.82 -5.79 6.35
CA LYS A 213 -9.68 -6.66 7.16
C LYS A 213 -10.05 -7.94 6.40
N LYS A 214 -10.47 -7.82 5.14
CA LYS A 214 -11.00 -8.95 4.37
C LYS A 214 -9.93 -9.82 3.70
N TYR A 215 -8.90 -9.21 3.12
CA TYR A 215 -7.92 -9.93 2.30
C TYR A 215 -6.52 -9.99 2.89
N GLN A 216 -6.30 -9.39 4.06
CA GLN A 216 -4.96 -9.18 4.63
C GLN A 216 -4.04 -8.52 3.58
N TYR A 217 -4.58 -7.55 2.85
CA TYR A 217 -3.96 -7.03 1.63
C TYR A 217 -2.63 -6.32 1.91
N GLY A 218 -1.62 -6.58 1.09
CA GLY A 218 -0.27 -6.06 1.30
C GLY A 218 -0.10 -4.65 0.76
N THR A 219 0.83 -3.88 1.31
CA THR A 219 1.15 -2.56 0.76
C THR A 219 2.64 -2.28 0.64
N THR A 220 3.04 -1.70 -0.50
CA THR A 220 4.38 -1.15 -0.71
C THR A 220 4.25 0.36 -0.81
N THR A 221 4.39 1.09 0.29
CA THR A 221 4.08 2.53 0.31
C THR A 221 5.19 3.36 -0.33
N TRP A 222 4.83 4.45 -1.02
CA TRP A 222 5.80 5.34 -1.66
C TRP A 222 5.68 6.81 -1.21
N SER A 223 6.75 7.58 -1.46
CA SER A 223 6.92 8.97 -0.98
C SER A 223 6.71 9.18 0.53
N PRO A 224 7.33 8.36 1.40
CA PRO A 224 7.17 8.50 2.85
C PRO A 224 7.68 9.86 3.39
N LEU A 225 8.58 10.52 2.63
CA LEU A 225 9.16 11.81 3.00
C LEU A 225 8.45 13.01 2.35
N ALA A 226 7.30 12.81 1.68
CA ALA A 226 6.55 13.86 0.98
C ALA A 226 7.45 14.72 0.08
N SER A 227 8.19 14.07 -0.84
CA SER A 227 9.17 14.72 -1.73
C SER A 227 10.27 15.53 -1.03
N GLY A 228 10.55 15.20 0.25
CA GLY A 228 11.60 15.81 1.06
C GLY A 228 11.08 16.78 2.12
N ILE A 229 9.79 17.12 2.13
CA ILE A 229 9.20 18.03 3.14
C ILE A 229 9.42 17.49 4.56
N LEU A 230 9.16 16.20 4.76
CA LEU A 230 9.27 15.55 6.08
C LEU A 230 10.72 15.31 6.55
N THR A 231 11.71 15.83 5.82
CA THR A 231 13.12 15.82 6.28
C THR A 231 13.49 17.09 7.05
N GLY A 232 12.63 18.11 7.04
CA GLY A 232 12.93 19.43 7.59
C GLY A 232 13.82 20.32 6.72
N LYS A 233 14.37 19.82 5.60
CA LYS A 233 15.29 20.60 4.75
C LYS A 233 14.68 21.85 4.12
N TYR A 234 13.34 21.93 4.04
CA TYR A 234 12.62 23.09 3.49
C TYR A 234 12.15 24.08 4.56
N ASN A 235 12.54 23.90 5.83
CA ASN A 235 12.09 24.72 6.96
C ASN A 235 12.43 26.21 6.81
N ASP A 236 13.50 26.53 6.09
CA ASP A 236 14.07 27.88 5.96
C ASP A 236 14.33 28.27 4.49
N GLY A 237 13.67 27.59 3.54
CA GLY A 237 13.80 27.85 2.10
C GLY A 237 14.07 26.58 1.28
N ILE A 238 14.30 26.72 -0.03
CA ILE A 238 14.59 25.58 -0.92
C ILE A 238 16.11 25.46 -1.09
N PRO A 239 16.76 24.39 -0.58
CA PRO A 239 18.19 24.18 -0.82
C PRO A 239 18.50 23.93 -2.30
N GLU A 240 19.66 24.41 -2.78
CA GLU A 240 20.05 24.33 -4.20
C GLU A 240 20.26 22.89 -4.69
N ASP A 241 20.67 21.97 -3.82
CA ASP A 241 20.87 20.55 -4.12
C ASP A 241 19.61 19.70 -3.85
N SER A 242 18.50 20.34 -3.49
CA SER A 242 17.24 19.65 -3.18
C SER A 242 16.51 19.18 -4.44
N ARG A 243 15.64 18.19 -4.26
CA ARG A 243 14.80 17.66 -5.35
C ARG A 243 13.96 18.74 -6.04
N TYR A 244 13.50 19.74 -5.28
CA TYR A 244 12.73 20.87 -5.81
C TYR A 244 13.58 21.80 -6.67
N ALA A 245 14.84 22.03 -6.29
CA ALA A 245 15.77 22.84 -7.08
C ALA A 245 16.28 22.10 -8.33
N THR A 246 16.55 20.80 -8.25
CA THR A 246 17.09 20.03 -9.39
C THR A 246 16.02 19.59 -10.39
N ASN A 247 14.73 19.71 -10.08
CA ASN A 247 13.62 19.37 -10.97
C ASN A 247 12.54 20.46 -10.97
N PRO A 248 12.88 21.71 -11.36
CA PRO A 248 12.02 22.88 -11.13
C PRO A 248 10.70 22.82 -11.90
N GLU A 249 10.71 22.35 -13.15
CA GLU A 249 9.49 22.22 -13.96
C GLU A 249 8.50 21.20 -13.37
N PHE A 250 9.02 20.12 -12.78
CA PHE A 250 8.19 19.07 -12.20
C PHE A 250 7.60 19.50 -10.85
N PHE A 251 8.35 20.26 -10.04
CA PHE A 251 7.94 20.66 -8.69
C PHE A 251 7.48 22.13 -8.57
N LYS A 252 7.30 22.85 -9.68
CA LYS A 252 6.88 24.26 -9.67
C LYS A 252 5.67 24.50 -8.76
N ASN A 253 4.61 23.71 -8.95
CA ASN A 253 3.39 23.83 -8.16
C ASN A 253 3.63 23.46 -6.69
N SER A 254 4.51 22.49 -6.40
CA SER A 254 4.86 22.12 -5.02
C SER A 254 5.64 23.24 -4.32
N VAL A 255 6.54 23.92 -5.02
CA VAL A 255 7.29 25.07 -4.50
C VAL A 255 6.37 26.27 -4.27
N GLU A 256 5.44 26.53 -5.20
CA GLU A 256 4.43 27.58 -5.03
C GLU A 256 3.49 27.27 -3.85
N ALA A 257 3.05 26.02 -3.71
CA ALA A 257 2.20 25.59 -2.59
C ALA A 257 2.89 25.73 -1.23
N LEU A 258 4.22 25.63 -1.14
CA LEU A 258 4.92 25.90 0.12
C LEU A 258 4.79 27.35 0.60
N LYS A 259 4.50 28.29 -0.30
CA LYS A 259 4.32 29.72 0.05
C LYS A 259 2.90 30.03 0.55
N SER A 260 1.95 29.11 0.39
CA SER A 260 0.58 29.31 0.88
C SER A 260 0.51 29.14 2.40
N GLU A 261 -0.59 29.59 3.01
CA GLU A 261 -0.85 29.38 4.43
C GLU A 261 -0.84 27.89 4.81
N GLU A 262 -1.41 27.03 3.96
CA GLU A 262 -1.40 25.58 4.14
C GLU A 262 0.03 25.01 4.07
N GLY A 263 0.85 25.48 3.13
CA GLY A 263 2.25 25.11 3.02
C GLY A 263 3.06 25.50 4.26
N GLN A 264 2.87 26.73 4.76
CA GLN A 264 3.51 27.20 5.99
C GLN A 264 3.02 26.45 7.23
N ALA A 265 1.74 26.08 7.29
CA ALA A 265 1.21 25.23 8.35
C ALA A 265 1.87 23.83 8.33
N LYS A 266 2.09 23.24 7.15
CA LYS A 266 2.85 21.97 7.01
C LYS A 266 4.28 22.13 7.52
N ILE A 267 4.99 23.20 7.16
CA ILE A 267 6.35 23.47 7.65
C ILE A 267 6.37 23.62 9.18
N LYS A 268 5.40 24.32 9.78
CA LYS A 268 5.28 24.42 11.24
C LYS A 268 5.12 23.05 11.89
N LYS A 269 4.28 22.18 11.34
CA LYS A 269 4.13 20.79 11.82
C LYS A 269 5.46 20.03 11.73
N VAL A 270 6.19 20.15 10.62
CA VAL A 270 7.53 19.53 10.48
C VAL A 270 8.50 20.04 11.55
N LYS A 271 8.51 21.34 11.86
CA LYS A 271 9.36 21.91 12.93
C LYS A 271 9.02 21.32 14.31
N GLU A 272 7.75 21.08 14.62
CA GLU A 272 7.37 20.40 15.87
C GLU A 272 7.75 18.91 15.87
N LEU A 273 7.59 18.20 14.75
CA LEU A 273 8.04 16.82 14.60
C LEU A 273 9.57 16.69 14.77
N THR A 274 10.34 17.67 14.29
CA THR A 274 11.80 17.71 14.51
C THR A 274 12.16 17.67 15.99
N LYS A 275 11.43 18.39 16.85
CA LYS A 275 11.67 18.37 18.31
C LYS A 275 11.47 16.98 18.91
N ILE A 276 10.44 16.26 18.44
CA ILE A 276 10.20 14.86 18.85
C ILE A 276 11.36 13.99 18.39
N ALA A 277 11.78 14.11 17.13
CA ALA A 277 12.87 13.32 16.58
C ALA A 277 14.18 13.52 17.36
N GLU A 278 14.55 14.78 17.64
CA GLU A 278 15.72 15.15 18.43
C GLU A 278 15.66 14.57 19.84
N ARG A 279 14.50 14.65 20.50
CA ARG A 279 14.28 14.06 21.83
C ARG A 279 14.46 12.54 21.84
N LEU A 280 14.14 11.87 20.73
CA LEU A 280 14.33 10.42 20.55
C LEU A 280 15.75 10.04 20.07
N GLY A 281 16.61 11.04 19.84
CA GLY A 281 17.98 10.87 19.36
C GLY A 281 18.07 10.51 17.88
N ALA A 282 17.19 11.05 17.04
CA ALA A 282 17.09 10.74 15.62
C ALA A 282 16.81 11.98 14.76
N THR A 283 16.91 11.81 13.44
CA THR A 283 16.57 12.87 12.47
C THR A 283 15.07 12.90 12.17
N THR A 284 14.55 14.04 11.70
CA THR A 284 13.14 14.15 11.26
C THR A 284 12.83 13.16 10.12
N THR A 285 13.80 12.93 9.24
CA THR A 285 13.76 11.87 8.22
C THR A 285 13.48 10.51 8.84
N GLN A 286 14.29 10.10 9.83
CA GLN A 286 14.13 8.81 10.51
C GLN A 286 12.79 8.70 11.22
N LEU A 287 12.33 9.77 11.87
CA LEU A 287 11.02 9.80 12.53
C LEU A 287 9.89 9.57 11.52
N ALA A 288 9.90 10.27 10.38
CA ALA A 288 8.87 10.12 9.36
C ALA A 288 8.84 8.71 8.74
N LEU A 289 10.00 8.13 8.47
CA LEU A 289 10.12 6.75 7.96
C LEU A 289 9.62 5.74 9.00
N ALA A 290 10.03 5.88 10.26
CA ALA A 290 9.61 5.00 11.34
C ALA A 290 8.10 5.12 11.62
N TRP A 291 7.53 6.33 11.59
CA TRP A 291 6.09 6.55 11.71
C TRP A 291 5.32 5.83 10.60
N THR A 292 5.79 5.93 9.36
CA THR A 292 5.18 5.23 8.21
C THR A 292 5.24 3.72 8.41
N ALA A 293 6.40 3.19 8.79
CA ALA A 293 6.61 1.76 9.02
C ALA A 293 5.93 1.22 10.29
N LYS A 294 5.49 2.08 11.23
CA LYS A 294 4.79 1.69 12.45
C LYS A 294 3.38 1.17 12.18
N ASN A 295 2.76 1.61 11.08
CA ASN A 295 1.44 1.15 10.68
C ASN A 295 1.52 -0.35 10.28
N PRO A 296 0.72 -1.25 10.90
CA PRO A 296 0.78 -2.68 10.64
C PRO A 296 0.37 -3.07 9.22
N ASN A 297 -0.42 -2.23 8.54
CA ASN A 297 -0.86 -2.46 7.17
C ASN A 297 0.22 -2.10 6.14
N VAL A 298 1.36 -1.54 6.58
CA VAL A 298 2.53 -1.31 5.73
C VAL A 298 3.41 -2.55 5.69
N SER A 299 3.46 -3.23 4.54
CA SER A 299 4.40 -4.35 4.35
C SER A 299 5.81 -3.84 4.15
N THR A 300 6.00 -2.80 3.33
CA THR A 300 7.28 -2.10 3.16
C THR A 300 7.09 -0.62 2.83
N VAL A 301 8.09 0.19 3.19
CA VAL A 301 8.23 1.61 2.86
C VAL A 301 9.33 1.79 1.80
N ILE A 302 8.95 2.24 0.60
CA ILE A 302 9.89 2.48 -0.50
C ILE A 302 10.67 3.78 -0.25
N LEU A 303 11.96 3.60 0.04
CA LEU A 303 12.94 4.66 0.21
C LEU A 303 13.45 5.14 -1.15
N GLY A 304 13.84 6.41 -1.21
CA GLY A 304 14.61 6.96 -2.32
C GLY A 304 15.88 7.62 -1.81
N ALA A 305 16.99 7.41 -2.51
CA ALA A 305 18.29 7.96 -2.12
C ALA A 305 19.14 8.29 -3.35
N THR A 306 19.73 9.49 -3.36
CA THR A 306 20.67 9.93 -4.40
C THR A 306 22.13 9.71 -4.00
N LYS A 307 22.40 9.39 -2.74
CA LYS A 307 23.73 9.18 -2.16
C LYS A 307 23.69 8.06 -1.12
N VAL A 308 24.82 7.38 -0.91
CA VAL A 308 24.95 6.26 0.06
C VAL A 308 24.60 6.70 1.48
N GLU A 309 24.98 7.91 1.88
CA GLU A 309 24.72 8.43 3.23
C GLU A 309 23.24 8.57 3.53
N GLN A 310 22.41 8.83 2.51
CA GLN A 310 20.95 8.87 2.66
C GLN A 310 20.38 7.48 2.88
N VAL A 311 20.92 6.44 2.21
CA VAL A 311 20.51 5.06 2.47
C VAL A 311 20.80 4.69 3.92
N LYS A 312 21.99 5.01 4.40
CA LYS A 312 22.40 4.78 5.78
C LYS A 312 21.54 5.54 6.81
N ASP A 313 21.29 6.83 6.56
CA ASP A 313 20.41 7.65 7.43
C ASP A 313 18.99 7.08 7.47
N ASN A 314 18.42 6.75 6.29
CA ASN A 314 17.08 6.18 6.18
C ASN A 314 16.97 4.84 6.92
N CYS A 315 17.94 3.94 6.75
CA CYS A 315 17.95 2.64 7.44
C CYS A 315 18.08 2.79 8.96
N GLY A 316 18.66 3.90 9.45
CA GLY A 316 18.69 4.24 10.87
C GLY A 316 17.30 4.37 11.52
N ALA A 317 16.24 4.57 10.72
CA ALA A 317 14.86 4.65 11.19
C ALA A 317 14.38 3.36 11.89
N ILE A 318 14.97 2.20 11.58
CA ILE A 318 14.61 0.93 12.23
C ILE A 318 14.77 1.00 13.76
N LYS A 319 15.77 1.76 14.23
CA LYS A 319 16.07 1.93 15.67
C LYS A 319 15.02 2.78 16.40
N LEU A 320 14.13 3.46 15.67
CA LEU A 320 13.04 4.25 16.24
C LEU A 320 11.75 3.45 16.42
N LEU A 321 11.51 2.39 15.64
CA LEU A 321 10.27 1.60 15.74
C LEU A 321 9.88 1.19 17.17
N PRO A 322 10.81 0.68 18.01
CA PRO A 322 10.49 0.36 19.41
C PRO A 322 10.33 1.59 20.31
N LYS A 323 10.83 2.77 19.90
CA LYS A 323 10.72 4.03 20.65
C LYS A 323 9.44 4.80 20.36
N LEU A 324 8.73 4.46 19.28
CA LEU A 324 7.40 5.00 18.97
C LEU A 324 6.36 4.32 19.87
N THR A 325 6.35 4.70 21.15
CA THR A 325 5.37 4.26 22.14
C THR A 325 4.00 4.90 21.85
N PRO A 326 2.90 4.38 22.44
CA PRO A 326 1.57 5.00 22.27
C PRO A 326 1.53 6.49 22.59
N GLU A 327 2.25 6.93 23.63
CA GLU A 327 2.31 8.34 24.05
C GLU A 327 3.03 9.21 23.01
N VAL A 328 4.13 8.70 22.44
CA VAL A 328 4.86 9.40 21.36
C VAL A 328 4.00 9.48 20.10
N MET A 329 3.28 8.40 19.78
CA MET A 329 2.37 8.38 18.64
C MET A 329 1.23 9.39 18.84
N GLU A 330 0.64 9.47 20.03
CA GLU A 330 -0.40 10.45 20.34
C GLU A 330 0.10 11.90 20.20
N GLU A 331 1.33 12.19 20.63
CA GLU A 331 1.95 13.50 20.43
C GLU A 331 2.12 13.84 18.95
N ILE A 332 2.55 12.88 18.14
CA ILE A 332 2.65 13.03 16.68
C ILE A 332 1.26 13.28 16.08
N GLU A 333 0.24 12.51 16.47
CA GLU A 333 -1.13 12.68 15.97
C GLU A 333 -1.71 14.06 16.32
N LYS A 334 -1.42 14.59 17.52
CA LYS A 334 -1.81 15.95 17.91
C LYS A 334 -1.16 17.03 17.05
N ILE A 335 0.11 16.85 16.66
CA ILE A 335 0.81 17.79 15.77
C ILE A 335 0.23 17.70 14.36
N LEU A 336 0.02 16.48 13.86
CA LEU A 336 -0.47 16.24 12.51
C LEU A 336 -1.93 16.68 12.34
N ALA A 337 -2.77 16.45 13.35
CA ALA A 337 -4.18 16.86 13.40
C ALA A 337 -4.92 16.59 12.08
N ASN A 338 -4.69 15.41 11.50
CA ASN A 338 -5.22 14.99 10.20
C ASN A 338 -5.46 13.47 10.15
N LYS A 339 -5.62 12.81 11.31
CA LYS A 339 -5.95 11.38 11.36
C LYS A 339 -7.27 11.17 10.61
N PRO A 340 -7.31 10.33 9.57
CA PRO A 340 -8.53 10.03 8.85
C PRO A 340 -9.59 9.48 9.80
N ALA A 341 -10.79 10.05 9.75
CA ALA A 341 -11.94 9.52 10.48
C ALA A 341 -12.45 8.28 9.73
N LEU A 342 -12.41 7.11 10.35
CA LEU A 342 -13.05 5.92 9.81
C LEU A 342 -14.56 6.13 9.92
N ASN A 343 -15.29 6.05 8.80
CA ASN A 343 -16.75 6.21 8.79
C ASN A 343 -17.43 4.91 9.27
N TYR A 344 -17.18 4.55 10.53
CA TYR A 344 -17.84 3.44 11.19
C TYR A 344 -19.37 3.59 11.17
N TRP A 345 -19.86 4.83 11.18
CA TRP A 345 -21.26 5.18 11.01
C TRP A 345 -21.90 4.64 9.74
N ASN A 346 -21.29 4.87 8.57
CA ASN A 346 -21.88 4.42 7.31
C ASN A 346 -21.91 2.89 7.24
N GLU A 347 -20.90 2.21 7.77
CA GLU A 347 -20.87 0.75 7.82
C GLU A 347 -21.90 0.18 8.80
N ALA A 348 -21.99 0.72 10.01
CA ALA A 348 -22.99 0.33 11.01
C ALA A 348 -24.42 0.61 10.51
N TYR A 349 -24.66 1.78 9.92
CA TYR A 349 -25.93 2.16 9.31
C TYR A 349 -26.28 1.28 8.10
N THR A 350 -25.32 0.94 7.24
CA THR A 350 -25.55 0.04 6.11
C THR A 350 -25.87 -1.37 6.57
N ARG A 351 -25.12 -1.90 7.55
CA ARG A 351 -25.40 -3.20 8.17
C ARG A 351 -26.79 -3.24 8.81
N ARG A 352 -27.17 -2.18 9.53
CA ARG A 352 -28.52 -2.03 10.09
C ARG A 352 -29.61 -2.03 9.01
N LEU A 353 -29.45 -1.22 7.94
CA LEU A 353 -30.42 -1.17 6.84
C LEU A 353 -30.58 -2.51 6.14
N MET A 354 -29.48 -3.25 6.00
CA MET A 354 -29.50 -4.61 5.47
C MET A 354 -30.29 -5.54 6.41
N ALA A 355 -30.00 -5.53 7.71
CA ALA A 355 -30.72 -6.33 8.70
C ALA A 355 -32.23 -6.00 8.74
N GLU A 356 -32.61 -4.72 8.72
CA GLU A 356 -34.02 -4.29 8.64
C GLU A 356 -34.70 -4.74 7.34
N THR A 357 -33.99 -4.66 6.20
CA THR A 357 -34.50 -5.12 4.90
C THR A 357 -34.71 -6.63 4.87
N TYR A 358 -33.79 -7.40 5.45
CA TYR A 358 -33.91 -8.86 5.57
C TYR A 358 -35.01 -9.26 6.55
N PHE A 359 -35.17 -8.58 7.68
CA PHE A 359 -36.30 -8.78 8.60
C PHE A 359 -37.64 -8.60 7.88
N LEU A 360 -37.80 -7.51 7.13
CA LEU A 360 -39.01 -7.27 6.34
C LEU A 360 -39.27 -8.36 5.29
N ARG A 361 -38.20 -8.91 4.69
CA ARG A 361 -38.32 -10.02 3.74
C ARG A 361 -38.70 -11.34 4.42
N SER A 362 -38.12 -11.64 5.59
CA SER A 362 -38.46 -12.81 6.40
C SER A 362 -39.92 -12.76 6.87
N LEU A 363 -40.44 -11.58 7.26
CA LEU A 363 -41.85 -11.35 7.56
C LEU A 363 -42.77 -11.61 6.35
N PHE A 364 -42.29 -11.28 5.15
CA PHE A 364 -43.03 -11.51 3.91
C PHE A 364 -43.10 -13.00 3.56
N ASP A 365 -41.97 -13.70 3.63
CA ASP A 365 -41.88 -15.15 3.37
C ASP A 365 -42.62 -15.98 4.46
N ALA A 366 -42.59 -15.51 5.72
CA ALA A 366 -43.35 -16.07 6.84
C ALA A 366 -44.86 -15.96 6.66
N LYS A 367 -45.35 -14.88 6.03
CA LYS A 367 -46.77 -14.67 5.76
C LYS A 367 -47.31 -15.69 4.75
N ASP A 368 -46.46 -16.18 3.86
CA ASP A 368 -46.80 -17.18 2.85
C ASP A 368 -46.69 -18.62 3.39
N ARG A 369 -45.91 -18.86 4.45
CA ARG A 369 -45.81 -20.16 5.14
C ARG A 369 -46.65 -20.15 6.43
N LYS A 370 -47.88 -20.68 6.38
CA LYS A 370 -48.78 -20.76 7.55
C LYS A 370 -48.39 -21.91 8.49
N ASP A 371 -47.29 -21.78 9.22
CA ASP A 371 -46.85 -22.73 10.24
C ASP A 371 -46.39 -22.04 11.54
N GLY A 372 -46.55 -22.72 12.67
CA GLY A 372 -46.42 -22.14 14.02
C GLY A 372 -44.99 -21.94 14.53
N ASN A 373 -43.97 -22.35 13.77
CA ASN A 373 -42.55 -22.19 14.16
C ASN A 373 -42.05 -20.76 13.90
N THR A 374 -42.64 -20.09 12.91
CA THR A 374 -42.30 -18.75 12.44
C THR A 374 -42.53 -17.66 13.50
N SER A 375 -43.37 -17.92 14.52
CA SER A 375 -43.66 -16.94 15.58
C SER A 375 -42.51 -16.77 16.57
N LYS A 376 -41.76 -17.82 16.90
CA LYS A 376 -40.63 -17.74 17.84
C LYS A 376 -39.40 -17.11 17.18
N GLU A 377 -39.20 -17.40 15.91
CA GLU A 377 -38.12 -16.84 15.09
C GLU A 377 -38.31 -15.33 14.90
N LEU A 378 -39.55 -14.89 14.64
CA LEU A 378 -39.89 -13.47 14.58
C LEU A 378 -39.75 -12.76 15.94
N GLU A 379 -40.06 -13.43 17.05
CA GLU A 379 -39.88 -12.86 18.40
C GLU A 379 -38.39 -12.67 18.75
N SER A 380 -37.49 -13.59 18.35
CA SER A 380 -36.03 -13.43 18.52
C SER A 380 -35.50 -12.27 17.69
N LEU A 381 -35.83 -12.20 16.39
CA LEU A 381 -35.41 -11.10 15.54
C LEU A 381 -35.96 -9.74 16.02
N CYS A 382 -37.18 -9.69 16.59
CA CYS A 382 -37.72 -8.46 17.18
C CYS A 382 -36.95 -8.00 18.41
N ALA A 383 -36.49 -8.94 19.26
CA ALA A 383 -35.71 -8.61 20.46
C ALA A 383 -34.34 -8.03 20.08
N GLU A 384 -33.67 -8.63 19.10
CA GLU A 384 -32.36 -8.19 18.60
C GLU A 384 -32.42 -6.86 17.82
N LEU A 385 -33.48 -6.61 17.04
CA LEU A 385 -33.75 -5.28 16.48
C LEU A 385 -33.97 -4.22 17.58
N GLY A 386 -34.51 -4.64 18.72
CA GLY A 386 -34.60 -3.81 19.93
C GLY A 386 -33.23 -3.43 20.49
N GLU A 387 -32.27 -4.35 20.48
CA GLU A 387 -30.88 -4.08 20.88
C GLU A 387 -30.16 -3.17 19.88
N LEU A 388 -30.40 -3.33 18.57
CA LEU A 388 -29.86 -2.40 17.57
C LEU A 388 -30.45 -0.99 17.69
N ASN A 389 -31.70 -0.85 18.15
CA ASN A 389 -32.33 0.44 18.40
C ASN A 389 -31.65 1.25 19.52
N GLN A 390 -30.90 0.64 20.43
CA GLN A 390 -30.16 1.40 21.46
C GLN A 390 -29.00 2.23 20.87
N TYR A 391 -28.58 1.89 19.65
CA TYR A 391 -27.58 2.64 18.87
C TYR A 391 -28.23 3.65 17.91
N SER A 392 -29.56 3.76 17.89
CA SER A 392 -30.31 4.60 16.93
C SER A 392 -30.32 6.10 17.24
N GLU A 393 -29.90 6.50 18.44
CA GLU A 393 -29.84 7.90 18.88
C GLU A 393 -28.43 8.50 18.84
N LEU A 394 -27.43 7.74 18.41
CA LEU A 394 -26.07 8.25 18.27
C LEU A 394 -26.03 9.21 17.05
N GLU A 395 -25.24 10.28 17.09
CA GLU A 395 -24.95 11.13 15.92
C GLU A 395 -23.55 10.78 15.34
N ASP A 396 -23.21 11.29 14.14
CA ASP A 396 -21.95 10.99 13.40
C ASP A 396 -20.68 11.05 14.27
N ASP A 397 -20.66 11.94 15.27
CA ASP A 397 -19.52 12.19 16.17
C ASP A 397 -19.48 11.26 17.41
N ASP A 398 -20.52 10.46 17.66
CA ASP A 398 -20.66 9.61 18.86
C ASP A 398 -20.35 8.12 18.63
N MET A 399 -20.14 7.65 17.39
CA MET A 399 -19.73 6.26 17.11
C MET A 399 -18.22 6.11 17.08
N ASP A 400 -17.71 5.34 18.04
CA ASP A 400 -16.30 4.97 18.17
C ASP A 400 -16.09 3.48 17.79
N GLU A 401 -14.83 3.05 17.81
CA GLU A 401 -14.41 1.69 17.46
C GLU A 401 -15.04 0.63 18.39
N GLU A 402 -15.21 0.92 19.68
CA GLU A 402 -15.81 0.01 20.67
C GLU A 402 -17.31 -0.17 20.43
N LYS A 403 -18.04 0.93 20.17
CA LYS A 403 -19.46 0.88 19.81
C LYS A 403 -19.68 0.22 18.45
N TYR A 404 -18.77 0.45 17.49
CA TYR A 404 -18.79 -0.25 16.20
C TYR A 404 -18.58 -1.75 16.38
N GLU A 405 -17.60 -2.20 17.17
CA GLU A 405 -17.41 -3.62 17.48
C GLU A 405 -18.65 -4.24 18.15
N GLY A 406 -19.32 -3.49 19.02
CA GLY A 406 -20.61 -3.90 19.59
C GLY A 406 -21.71 -4.10 18.54
N VAL A 407 -21.84 -3.20 17.56
CA VAL A 407 -22.79 -3.36 16.44
C VAL A 407 -22.39 -4.54 15.56
N VAL A 408 -21.09 -4.72 15.28
CA VAL A 408 -20.59 -5.84 14.47
C VAL A 408 -20.90 -7.18 15.13
N ALA A 409 -20.62 -7.33 16.43
CA ALA A 409 -20.90 -8.56 17.16
C ALA A 409 -22.38 -8.97 17.08
N VAL A 410 -23.30 -8.02 17.28
CA VAL A 410 -24.75 -8.25 17.15
C VAL A 410 -25.14 -8.66 15.72
N THR A 411 -24.46 -8.14 14.69
CA THR A 411 -24.74 -8.49 13.29
C THR A 411 -24.08 -9.80 12.82
N GLU A 412 -22.95 -10.21 13.40
CA GLU A 412 -22.29 -11.49 13.06
C GLU A 412 -23.04 -12.68 13.67
N ASP A 413 -23.57 -12.54 14.90
CA ASP A 413 -24.49 -13.52 15.50
C ASP A 413 -25.75 -13.71 14.63
N GLN A 414 -26.22 -12.63 13.96
CA GLN A 414 -27.32 -12.69 12.99
C GLN A 414 -26.93 -13.48 11.72
N ASP A 415 -25.77 -13.22 11.13
CA ASP A 415 -25.34 -13.91 9.91
C ASP A 415 -25.11 -15.43 10.13
N GLU A 416 -24.57 -15.82 11.29
CA GLU A 416 -24.40 -17.25 11.65
C GLU A 416 -25.76 -17.95 11.87
N MET A 417 -26.67 -17.35 12.64
CA MET A 417 -28.01 -17.90 12.87
C MET A 417 -28.83 -18.00 11.57
N MET A 418 -28.67 -17.02 10.66
CA MET A 418 -29.34 -16.98 9.37
C MET A 418 -28.80 -18.04 8.39
N ALA A 419 -27.50 -18.30 8.39
CA ALA A 419 -26.90 -19.37 7.61
C ALA A 419 -27.38 -20.76 8.06
N GLU A 420 -27.48 -20.98 9.38
CA GLU A 420 -28.01 -22.24 9.94
C GLU A 420 -29.50 -22.44 9.65
N THR A 421 -30.30 -21.36 9.63
CA THR A 421 -31.76 -21.44 9.53
C THR A 421 -32.27 -21.51 8.08
N PHE A 422 -31.57 -20.88 7.13
CA PHE A 422 -32.05 -20.69 5.76
C PHE A 422 -31.18 -21.29 4.65
N ASP A 423 -30.08 -21.99 5.00
CA ASP A 423 -29.15 -22.60 4.04
C ASP A 423 -28.60 -21.56 3.04
N LEU A 424 -28.31 -20.36 3.55
CA LEU A 424 -27.76 -19.23 2.81
C LEU A 424 -26.25 -19.10 3.06
N PRO A 425 -25.46 -18.63 2.09
CA PRO A 425 -24.02 -18.43 2.29
C PRO A 425 -23.78 -17.31 3.31
N ILE A 426 -22.92 -17.58 4.30
CA ILE A 426 -22.41 -16.58 5.25
C ILE A 426 -21.72 -15.47 4.43
N LEU A 427 -22.18 -14.23 4.57
CA LEU A 427 -21.58 -13.08 3.91
C LEU A 427 -20.43 -12.55 4.78
N SER A 428 -19.20 -13.00 4.51
CA SER A 428 -17.98 -12.51 5.17
C SER A 428 -17.52 -11.13 4.70
#